data_AF-A0A947J8R7-F1
#
_entry.id   AF-A0A947J8R7-F1
#
_cell.length_a   1.000
_cell.length_b   1.000
_cell.length_c   1.000
_cell.angle_alpha   90.00
_cell.angle_beta   90.00
_cell.angle_gamma   90.00
#
_symmetry.space_group_name_H-M   'P 1'
#
loop_
_entity.id
_entity.type
_entity.pdbx_description
1 polymer ?
#
loop_
_entity_poly.entity_id
_entity_poly.type
_entity_poly.pdbx_seq_one_letter_code
_entity_poly.pdbx_strand_id
1 'polypeptide(L)'
;MRARRGAMAVALLLTALSSMCGAFEAEMGARFADAYTAFAPLFLFHRSYADHLFLGTGIEIPIHLVESCQSFSYQLALLQIDLIEQTASHMPETMNYVLRLRMEQAAYCDRHSATLEEIVAGPEVDLDMLDAASDFGLFSGIQALGDLLELALDAALGELEWELGPWRFAVAFSMRGILNQHPVERIDANLREILYGAEGATRPPLPVPDAVADAMAGVIELSGRDLGEEDAALAVGHAAIVYRFLIEDEQEAVP
;
A
#
# COMPACT_ATOMS: atom_id res chain seq x y z
N MET A 1 -34.98 34.01 -21.06
CA MET A 1 -34.10 33.90 -19.86
C MET A 1 -34.17 32.54 -19.13
N ARG A 2 -35.18 31.68 -19.32
CA ARG A 2 -35.22 30.35 -18.65
C ARG A 2 -34.24 29.31 -19.21
N ALA A 3 -33.87 29.37 -20.49
CA ALA A 3 -32.95 28.40 -21.12
C ALA A 3 -31.48 28.51 -20.68
N ARG A 4 -31.01 29.70 -20.23
CA ARG A 4 -29.62 29.91 -19.78
C ARG A 4 -29.34 29.34 -18.38
N ARG A 5 -30.37 29.17 -17.54
CA ARG A 5 -30.21 28.60 -16.19
C ARG A 5 -30.08 27.08 -16.19
N GLY A 6 -30.69 26.39 -17.16
CA GLY A 6 -30.56 24.94 -17.31
C GLY A 6 -29.19 24.49 -17.83
N ALA A 7 -28.61 25.23 -18.79
CA ALA A 7 -27.29 24.91 -19.33
C ALA A 7 -26.15 25.09 -18.30
N MET A 8 -26.27 26.08 -17.41
CA MET A 8 -25.26 26.34 -16.37
C MET A 8 -25.32 25.29 -15.25
N ALA A 9 -26.51 24.80 -14.89
CA ALA A 9 -26.68 23.73 -13.90
C ALA A 9 -26.18 22.36 -14.42
N VAL A 10 -26.35 22.08 -15.71
CA VAL A 10 -25.84 20.83 -16.35
C VAL A 10 -24.33 20.86 -16.51
N ALA A 11 -23.74 22.02 -16.84
CA ALA A 11 -22.29 22.16 -16.91
C ALA A 11 -21.61 22.01 -15.53
N LEU A 12 -22.21 22.57 -14.46
CA LEU A 12 -21.74 22.41 -13.08
C LEU A 12 -21.86 20.95 -12.59
N LEU A 13 -22.91 20.24 -12.99
CA LEU A 13 -23.08 18.82 -12.65
C LEU A 13 -22.04 17.95 -13.36
N LEU A 14 -21.73 18.24 -14.63
CA LEU A 14 -20.74 17.49 -15.42
C LEU A 14 -19.30 17.74 -14.94
N THR A 15 -18.98 18.93 -14.43
CA THR A 15 -17.68 19.19 -13.77
C THR A 15 -17.59 18.55 -12.39
N ALA A 16 -18.68 18.55 -11.60
CA ALA A 16 -18.69 17.89 -10.29
C ALA A 16 -18.54 16.35 -10.40
N LEU A 17 -19.08 15.75 -11.46
CA LEU A 17 -18.94 14.30 -11.72
C LEU A 17 -17.54 13.89 -12.20
N SER A 18 -16.76 14.80 -12.81
CA SER A 18 -15.40 14.51 -13.25
C SER A 18 -14.36 14.70 -12.15
N SER A 19 -14.67 15.48 -11.11
CA SER A 19 -13.81 15.65 -9.92
C SER A 19 -13.90 14.50 -8.91
N MET A 20 -14.95 13.65 -8.95
CA MET A 20 -15.06 12.50 -8.04
C MET A 20 -14.26 11.28 -8.50
N CYS A 21 -13.71 11.28 -9.72
CA CYS A 21 -13.00 10.13 -10.25
C CYS A 21 -11.57 10.02 -9.67
N GLY A 22 -10.94 11.13 -9.26
CA GLY A 22 -9.52 11.17 -8.85
C GLY A 22 -9.20 10.69 -7.43
N ALA A 23 -10.11 10.93 -6.48
CA ALA A 23 -9.96 10.48 -5.10
C ALA A 23 -9.96 8.94 -4.99
N PHE A 24 -10.64 8.26 -5.92
CA PHE A 24 -10.73 6.81 -5.96
C PHE A 24 -9.36 6.13 -6.10
N GLU A 25 -8.53 6.56 -7.06
CA GLU A 25 -7.26 5.87 -7.29
C GLU A 25 -6.27 6.10 -6.15
N ALA A 26 -6.26 7.30 -5.56
CA ALA A 26 -5.46 7.60 -4.39
C ALA A 26 -5.89 6.80 -3.16
N GLU A 27 -7.20 6.72 -2.88
CA GLU A 27 -7.72 5.96 -1.76
C GLU A 27 -7.41 4.46 -1.92
N MET A 28 -7.60 3.91 -3.12
CA MET A 28 -7.26 2.53 -3.39
C MET A 28 -5.75 2.25 -3.23
N GLY A 29 -4.89 3.14 -3.73
CA GLY A 29 -3.44 3.07 -3.49
C GLY A 29 -3.11 3.06 -1.99
N ALA A 30 -3.77 3.90 -1.20
CA ALA A 30 -3.60 3.92 0.25
C ALA A 30 -4.03 2.61 0.92
N ARG A 31 -5.15 2.01 0.48
CA ARG A 31 -5.63 0.72 1.02
C ARG A 31 -4.71 -0.45 0.70
N PHE A 32 -4.15 -0.47 -0.51
CA PHE A 32 -3.12 -1.46 -0.84
C PHE A 32 -1.89 -1.25 0.07
N ALA A 33 -1.43 -0.02 0.29
CA ALA A 33 -0.32 0.22 1.21
C ALA A 33 -0.61 -0.25 2.64
N ASP A 34 -1.83 -0.06 3.15
CA ASP A 34 -2.26 -0.60 4.44
C ASP A 34 -2.21 -2.14 4.48
N ALA A 35 -2.68 -2.80 3.41
CA ALA A 35 -2.65 -4.26 3.29
C ALA A 35 -1.21 -4.81 3.24
N TYR A 36 -0.33 -4.19 2.44
CA TYR A 36 1.10 -4.53 2.36
C TYR A 36 1.80 -4.34 3.70
N THR A 37 1.54 -3.23 4.39
CA THR A 37 2.10 -2.98 5.72
C THR A 37 1.67 -4.07 6.70
N ALA A 38 0.39 -4.44 6.71
CA ALA A 38 -0.12 -5.46 7.61
C ALA A 38 0.43 -6.87 7.30
N PHE A 39 0.79 -7.14 6.05
CA PHE A 39 1.42 -8.39 5.61
C PHE A 39 2.93 -8.43 5.85
N ALA A 40 3.59 -7.27 5.95
CA ALA A 40 5.05 -7.15 6.00
C ALA A 40 5.74 -8.04 7.05
N PRO A 41 5.25 -8.22 8.30
CA PRO A 41 5.89 -9.11 9.26
C PRO A 41 5.99 -10.57 8.79
N LEU A 42 4.95 -11.10 8.13
CA LEU A 42 5.00 -12.46 7.56
C LEU A 42 6.04 -12.53 6.45
N PHE A 43 6.03 -11.56 5.53
CA PHE A 43 6.97 -11.52 4.42
C PHE A 43 8.43 -11.40 4.88
N LEU A 44 8.70 -10.53 5.86
CA LEU A 44 10.04 -10.38 6.45
C LEU A 44 10.51 -11.66 7.11
N PHE A 45 9.61 -12.37 7.79
CA PHE A 45 9.95 -13.66 8.40
C PHE A 45 10.29 -14.73 7.35
N HIS A 46 9.49 -14.82 6.30
CA HIS A 46 9.79 -15.67 5.14
C HIS A 46 11.15 -15.34 4.52
N ARG A 47 11.43 -14.04 4.29
CA ARG A 47 12.70 -13.60 3.74
C ARG A 47 13.87 -13.94 4.65
N SER A 48 13.74 -13.71 5.95
CA SER A 48 14.79 -14.04 6.91
C SER A 48 15.11 -15.55 6.95
N TYR A 49 14.09 -16.41 6.89
CA TYR A 49 14.30 -17.84 6.75
C TYR A 49 14.97 -18.23 5.42
N ALA A 50 14.57 -17.59 4.31
CA ALA A 50 15.24 -17.80 3.03
C ALA A 50 16.73 -17.37 3.07
N ASP A 51 17.02 -16.21 3.65
CA ASP A 51 18.40 -15.71 3.81
C ASP A 51 19.22 -16.63 4.73
N HIS A 52 18.60 -17.27 5.73
CA HIS A 52 19.25 -18.32 6.51
C HIS A 52 19.62 -19.52 5.65
N LEU A 53 18.67 -20.05 4.86
CA LEU A 53 18.91 -21.22 4.02
C LEU A 53 19.97 -20.99 2.94
N PHE A 54 20.01 -19.80 2.33
CA PHE A 54 20.89 -19.52 1.20
C PHE A 54 22.21 -18.86 1.59
N LEU A 55 22.22 -18.04 2.66
CA LEU A 55 23.38 -17.24 3.06
C LEU A 55 23.94 -17.64 4.43
N GLY A 56 23.26 -18.52 5.17
CA GLY A 56 23.67 -18.92 6.52
C GLY A 56 23.55 -17.80 7.54
N THR A 57 22.70 -16.80 7.27
CA THR A 57 22.45 -15.69 8.20
C THR A 57 21.59 -16.14 9.39
N GLY A 58 21.57 -15.35 10.46
CA GLY A 58 20.66 -15.60 11.58
C GLY A 58 19.21 -15.35 11.16
N ILE A 59 18.29 -16.11 11.74
CA ILE A 59 16.85 -15.89 11.53
C ILE A 59 16.39 -14.82 12.52
N GLU A 60 15.73 -13.80 11.98
CA GLU A 60 15.12 -12.71 12.71
C GLU A 60 13.61 -12.95 12.76
N ILE A 61 13.05 -12.88 13.96
CA ILE A 61 11.60 -12.97 14.19
C ILE A 61 11.05 -11.53 14.21
N PRO A 62 10.27 -11.11 13.22
CA PRO A 62 9.76 -9.73 13.16
C PRO A 62 8.83 -9.44 14.33
N ILE A 63 8.85 -8.19 14.79
CA ILE A 63 7.81 -7.70 15.70
C ILE A 63 6.43 -7.82 15.03
N HIS A 64 5.41 -8.05 15.84
CA HIS A 64 4.02 -8.19 15.39
C HIS A 64 3.74 -9.39 14.45
N LEU A 65 4.62 -10.39 14.41
CA LEU A 65 4.43 -11.58 13.58
C LEU A 65 3.09 -12.29 13.86
N VAL A 66 2.67 -12.40 15.12
CA VAL A 66 1.39 -13.04 15.50
C VAL A 66 0.20 -12.17 15.09
N GLU A 67 0.28 -10.86 15.32
CA GLU A 67 -0.78 -9.91 15.04
C GLU A 67 -0.97 -9.67 13.53
N SER A 68 0.00 -10.02 12.69
CA SER A 68 -0.08 -9.92 11.23
C SER A 68 -1.31 -10.62 10.65
N CYS A 69 -1.68 -11.80 11.18
CA CYS A 69 -2.85 -12.55 10.72
C CYS A 69 -4.15 -11.74 10.91
N GLN A 70 -4.32 -11.14 12.08
CA GLN A 70 -5.50 -10.33 12.38
C GLN A 70 -5.47 -9.01 11.60
N SER A 71 -4.31 -8.35 11.59
CA SER A 71 -4.13 -7.04 10.95
C SER A 71 -4.34 -7.13 9.45
N PHE A 72 -3.78 -8.15 8.80
CA PHE A 72 -3.93 -8.36 7.36
C PHE A 72 -5.38 -8.72 7.01
N SER A 73 -6.02 -9.59 7.79
CA SER A 73 -7.44 -9.92 7.60
C SER A 73 -8.33 -8.68 7.66
N TYR A 74 -8.07 -7.80 8.63
CA TYR A 74 -8.79 -6.54 8.80
C TYR A 74 -8.58 -5.60 7.61
N GLN A 75 -7.32 -5.38 7.19
CA GLN A 75 -7.04 -4.48 6.05
C GLN A 75 -7.62 -5.01 4.73
N LEU A 76 -7.58 -6.32 4.49
CA LEU A 76 -8.22 -6.92 3.31
C LEU A 76 -9.75 -6.77 3.34
N ALA A 77 -10.37 -6.81 4.53
CA ALA A 77 -11.80 -6.56 4.66
C ALA A 77 -12.15 -5.11 4.32
N LEU A 78 -11.34 -4.14 4.77
CA LEU A 78 -11.51 -2.73 4.41
C LEU A 78 -11.31 -2.49 2.91
N LEU A 79 -10.22 -3.03 2.33
CA LEU A 79 -9.98 -2.95 0.89
C LEU A 79 -11.15 -3.52 0.08
N GLN A 80 -11.71 -4.64 0.49
CA GLN A 80 -12.90 -5.18 -0.17
C GLN A 80 -14.12 -4.25 -0.05
N ILE A 81 -14.37 -3.67 1.12
CA ILE A 81 -15.49 -2.74 1.31
C ILE A 81 -15.35 -1.55 0.36
N ASP A 82 -14.17 -0.94 0.31
CA ASP A 82 -13.91 0.21 -0.56
C ASP A 82 -14.07 -0.16 -2.04
N LEU A 83 -13.56 -1.32 -2.47
CA LEU A 83 -13.79 -1.82 -3.81
C LEU A 83 -15.29 -2.03 -4.11
N ILE A 84 -16.10 -2.48 -3.15
CA ILE A 84 -17.56 -2.62 -3.34
C ILE A 84 -18.25 -1.25 -3.40
N GLU A 85 -17.90 -0.32 -2.52
CA GLU A 85 -18.57 0.98 -2.40
C GLU A 85 -18.23 1.91 -3.56
N GLN A 86 -16.98 1.86 -4.04
CA GLN A 86 -16.46 2.81 -5.02
C GLN A 86 -16.56 2.30 -6.46
N THR A 87 -16.58 0.97 -6.67
CA THR A 87 -16.70 0.41 -8.02
C THR A 87 -18.14 -0.02 -8.30
N ALA A 88 -18.90 0.85 -8.96
CA ALA A 88 -20.12 0.43 -9.64
C ALA A 88 -19.74 -0.48 -10.84
N SER A 89 -19.34 -1.73 -10.59
CA SER A 89 -19.04 -2.78 -11.59
C SER A 89 -17.75 -2.65 -12.43
N HIS A 90 -16.77 -1.80 -12.06
CA HIS A 90 -15.63 -1.50 -12.94
C HIS A 90 -14.32 -2.24 -12.66
N MET A 91 -14.17 -2.94 -11.51
CA MET A 91 -12.93 -3.67 -11.16
C MET A 91 -13.18 -5.15 -10.79
N PRO A 92 -13.79 -5.93 -11.69
CA PRO A 92 -14.12 -7.33 -11.40
C PRO A 92 -12.89 -8.21 -11.18
N GLU A 93 -11.77 -7.96 -11.85
CA GLU A 93 -10.58 -8.79 -11.71
C GLU A 93 -9.91 -8.54 -10.36
N THR A 94 -9.71 -7.28 -9.98
CA THR A 94 -9.20 -6.90 -8.65
C THR A 94 -10.04 -7.49 -7.53
N MET A 95 -11.37 -7.37 -7.62
CA MET A 95 -12.30 -7.93 -6.63
C MET A 95 -12.14 -9.45 -6.47
N ASN A 96 -12.00 -10.18 -7.59
CA ASN A 96 -11.83 -11.63 -7.54
C ASN A 96 -10.52 -12.03 -6.85
N TYR A 97 -9.41 -11.33 -7.15
CA TYR A 97 -8.13 -11.58 -6.48
C TYR A 97 -8.18 -11.25 -4.99
N VAL A 98 -8.78 -10.13 -4.59
CA VAL A 98 -8.95 -9.77 -3.18
C VAL A 98 -9.82 -10.80 -2.44
N LEU A 99 -10.94 -11.24 -3.02
CA LEU A 99 -11.78 -12.28 -2.43
C LEU A 99 -11.01 -13.59 -2.24
N ARG A 100 -10.24 -14.01 -3.25
CA ARG A 100 -9.39 -15.20 -3.14
C ARG A 100 -8.33 -15.03 -2.06
N LEU A 101 -7.62 -13.90 -2.04
CA LEU A 101 -6.61 -13.59 -1.06
C LEU A 101 -7.18 -13.66 0.37
N ARG A 102 -8.39 -13.14 0.60
CA ARG A 102 -9.08 -13.25 1.90
C ARG A 102 -9.35 -14.69 2.32
N MET A 103 -9.80 -15.53 1.38
CA MET A 103 -10.07 -16.95 1.68
C MET A 103 -8.78 -17.71 2.01
N GLU A 104 -7.73 -17.50 1.22
CA GLU A 104 -6.42 -18.13 1.42
C GLU A 104 -5.76 -17.63 2.71
N GLN A 105 -5.87 -16.33 3.01
CA GLN A 105 -5.38 -15.73 4.25
C GLN A 105 -6.06 -16.33 5.48
N ALA A 106 -7.39 -16.50 5.43
CA ALA A 106 -8.13 -17.14 6.51
C ALA A 106 -7.68 -18.60 6.72
N ALA A 107 -7.59 -19.38 5.63
CA ALA A 107 -7.15 -20.77 5.71
C ALA A 107 -5.70 -20.92 6.20
N TYR A 108 -4.82 -20.01 5.80
CA TYR A 108 -3.44 -19.94 6.27
C TYR A 108 -3.39 -19.65 7.77
N CYS A 109 -4.07 -18.61 8.23
CA CYS A 109 -4.04 -18.21 9.64
C CYS A 109 -4.73 -19.23 10.56
N ASP A 110 -5.81 -19.86 10.12
CA ASP A 110 -6.44 -20.98 10.84
C ASP A 110 -5.48 -22.17 11.03
N ARG A 111 -4.63 -22.41 10.03
CA ARG A 111 -3.67 -23.53 10.05
C ARG A 111 -2.41 -23.22 10.86
N HIS A 112 -1.89 -22.00 10.79
CA HIS A 112 -0.53 -21.68 11.22
C HIS A 112 -0.43 -20.72 12.41
N SER A 113 -1.52 -20.09 12.86
CA SER A 113 -1.50 -19.13 13.98
C SER A 113 -0.86 -19.71 15.25
N ALA A 114 -1.24 -20.92 15.66
CA ALA A 114 -0.65 -21.58 16.83
C ALA A 114 0.87 -21.82 16.68
N THR A 115 1.33 -22.17 15.48
CA THR A 115 2.77 -22.34 15.20
C THR A 115 3.51 -21.01 15.26
N LEU A 116 2.92 -19.93 14.74
CA LEU A 116 3.51 -18.59 14.83
C LEU A 116 3.61 -18.11 16.29
N GLU A 117 2.58 -18.38 17.10
CA GLU A 117 2.60 -18.10 18.55
C GLU A 117 3.71 -18.86 19.27
N GLU A 118 3.90 -20.14 18.94
CA GLU A 118 4.95 -20.98 19.53
C GLU A 118 6.35 -20.48 19.14
N ILE A 119 6.56 -20.11 17.87
CA ILE A 119 7.80 -19.51 17.36
C ILE A 119 8.14 -18.23 18.12
N VAL A 120 7.17 -17.34 18.33
CA VAL A 120 7.39 -16.05 18.98
C VAL A 120 7.55 -16.18 20.50
N ALA A 121 6.90 -17.17 21.13
CA ALA A 121 7.01 -17.40 22.58
C ALA A 121 8.36 -18.02 23.00
N GLY A 122 9.09 -18.62 22.05
CA GLY A 122 10.41 -19.22 22.29
C GLY A 122 11.44 -18.18 22.76
N PRO A 123 12.27 -18.50 23.77
CA PRO A 123 13.32 -17.59 24.23
C PRO A 123 14.47 -17.45 23.22
N GLU A 124 14.63 -18.43 22.32
CA GLU A 124 15.62 -18.49 21.25
C GLU A 124 14.98 -19.09 20.00
N VAL A 125 15.57 -18.83 18.84
CA VAL A 125 15.12 -19.42 17.58
C VAL A 125 15.47 -20.91 17.55
N ASP A 126 14.43 -21.76 17.52
CA ASP A 126 14.55 -23.20 17.40
C ASP A 126 14.48 -23.62 15.91
N LEU A 127 15.61 -24.03 15.35
CA LEU A 127 15.71 -24.44 13.95
C LEU A 127 14.93 -25.73 13.65
N ASP A 128 14.86 -26.68 14.58
CA ASP A 128 14.13 -27.93 14.37
C ASP A 128 12.62 -27.64 14.27
N MET A 129 12.12 -26.70 15.09
CA MET A 129 10.75 -26.22 14.98
C MET A 129 10.49 -25.49 13.65
N LEU A 130 11.41 -24.62 13.21
CA LEU A 130 11.25 -23.89 11.94
C LEU A 130 11.28 -24.81 10.73
N ASP A 131 12.15 -25.83 10.74
CA ASP A 131 12.19 -26.84 9.67
C ASP A 131 10.91 -27.68 9.65
N ALA A 132 10.40 -28.08 10.82
CA ALA A 132 9.10 -28.76 10.90
C ALA A 132 7.93 -27.87 10.42
N ALA A 133 7.95 -26.58 10.73
CA ALA A 133 6.95 -25.62 10.27
C ALA A 133 7.06 -25.38 8.75
N SER A 134 8.28 -25.35 8.22
CA SER A 134 8.57 -25.28 6.79
C SER A 134 8.01 -26.48 6.04
N ASP A 135 8.25 -27.70 6.54
CA ASP A 135 7.70 -28.95 6.00
C ASP A 135 6.17 -28.97 6.02
N PHE A 136 5.56 -28.32 7.02
CA PHE A 136 4.11 -28.16 7.11
C PHE A 136 3.55 -27.02 6.23
N GLY A 137 4.42 -26.32 5.48
CA GLY A 137 4.04 -25.31 4.50
C GLY A 137 3.91 -23.88 5.05
N LEU A 138 4.49 -23.57 6.21
CA LEU A 138 4.42 -22.22 6.79
C LEU A 138 4.96 -21.17 5.81
N PHE A 139 6.18 -21.36 5.31
CA PHE A 139 6.87 -20.39 4.47
C PHE A 139 6.32 -20.36 3.03
N SER A 140 5.98 -21.52 2.46
CA SER A 140 5.32 -21.57 1.15
C SER A 140 3.92 -20.96 1.18
N GLY A 141 3.22 -21.05 2.31
CA GLY A 141 1.96 -20.34 2.55
C GLY A 141 2.14 -18.82 2.54
N ILE A 142 3.18 -18.30 3.22
CA ILE A 142 3.49 -16.86 3.19
C ILE A 142 3.77 -16.41 1.76
N GLN A 143 4.61 -17.14 1.03
CA GLN A 143 4.91 -16.83 -0.37
C GLN A 143 3.64 -16.79 -1.23
N ALA A 144 2.76 -17.79 -1.11
CA ALA A 144 1.52 -17.87 -1.87
C ALA A 144 0.56 -16.69 -1.57
N LEU A 145 0.50 -16.23 -0.31
CA LEU A 145 -0.26 -15.04 0.05
C LEU A 145 0.35 -13.76 -0.56
N GLY A 146 1.68 -13.65 -0.56
CA GLY A 146 2.40 -12.55 -1.20
C GLY A 146 2.12 -12.51 -2.70
N ASP A 147 2.25 -13.65 -3.39
CA ASP A 147 1.96 -13.76 -4.83
C ASP A 147 0.51 -13.35 -5.16
N LEU A 148 -0.46 -13.70 -4.30
CA LEU A 148 -1.85 -13.30 -4.49
C LEU A 148 -2.09 -11.81 -4.22
N LEU A 149 -1.36 -11.22 -3.27
CA LEU A 149 -1.40 -9.79 -3.00
C LEU A 149 -0.85 -8.99 -4.19
N GLU A 150 0.27 -9.43 -4.77
CA GLU A 150 0.82 -8.85 -6.01
C GLU A 150 -0.14 -8.97 -7.18
N LEU A 151 -0.77 -10.15 -7.37
CA LEU A 151 -1.77 -10.33 -8.44
C LEU A 151 -2.99 -9.42 -8.25
N ALA A 152 -3.41 -9.16 -7.01
CA ALA A 152 -4.49 -8.21 -6.73
C ALA A 152 -4.07 -6.76 -7.04
N LEU A 153 -2.83 -6.39 -6.73
CA LEU A 153 -2.25 -5.08 -7.06
C LEU A 153 -2.12 -4.88 -8.58
N ASP A 154 -1.58 -5.86 -9.29
CA ASP A 154 -1.42 -5.84 -10.74
C ASP A 154 -2.77 -5.72 -11.44
N ALA A 155 -3.79 -6.46 -10.98
CA ALA A 155 -5.15 -6.33 -11.48
C ALA A 155 -5.70 -4.93 -11.25
N ALA A 156 -5.47 -4.35 -10.05
CA ALA A 156 -5.93 -2.99 -9.74
C ALA A 156 -5.30 -1.98 -10.71
N LEU A 157 -3.98 -2.02 -10.87
CA LEU A 157 -3.25 -1.14 -11.78
C LEU A 157 -3.68 -1.32 -13.25
N GLY A 158 -3.96 -2.55 -13.68
CA GLY A 158 -4.42 -2.86 -15.04
C GLY A 158 -5.83 -2.35 -15.36
N GLU A 159 -6.67 -2.17 -14.33
CA GLU A 159 -8.04 -1.67 -14.44
C GLU A 159 -8.14 -0.14 -14.27
N LEU A 160 -7.06 0.56 -13.88
CA LEU A 160 -7.02 2.02 -13.78
C LEU A 160 -6.98 2.71 -15.15
N GLU A 161 -7.58 3.90 -15.25
CA GLU A 161 -7.53 4.73 -16.47
C GLU A 161 -6.12 5.32 -16.70
N TRP A 162 -5.61 5.23 -17.94
CA TRP A 162 -4.21 5.47 -18.33
C TRP A 162 -3.69 6.93 -18.21
N GLU A 163 -4.45 7.87 -17.68
CA GLU A 163 -4.01 9.28 -17.58
C GLU A 163 -3.33 9.59 -16.24
N LEU A 164 -4.12 9.85 -15.19
CA LEU A 164 -3.62 10.28 -13.89
C LEU A 164 -3.85 9.23 -12.80
N GLY A 165 -4.72 8.25 -13.04
CA GLY A 165 -5.09 7.23 -12.06
C GLY A 165 -3.89 6.46 -11.51
N PRO A 166 -3.07 5.82 -12.36
CA PRO A 166 -1.87 5.10 -11.93
C PRO A 166 -0.88 5.98 -11.15
N TRP A 167 -0.74 7.26 -11.52
CA TRP A 167 0.11 8.18 -10.79
C TRP A 167 -0.46 8.49 -9.39
N ARG A 168 -1.75 8.84 -9.29
CA ARG A 168 -2.41 9.08 -8.00
C ARG A 168 -2.32 7.86 -7.09
N PHE A 169 -2.59 6.68 -7.64
CA PHE A 169 -2.44 5.40 -6.95
C PHE A 169 -1.02 5.22 -6.42
N ALA A 170 -0.01 5.32 -7.30
CA ALA A 170 1.37 5.03 -6.93
C ALA A 170 1.92 6.02 -5.89
N VAL A 171 1.58 7.31 -6.01
CA VAL A 171 1.98 8.31 -5.01
C VAL A 171 1.27 8.06 -3.69
N ALA A 172 -0.04 7.82 -3.67
CA ALA A 172 -0.76 7.55 -2.43
C ALA A 172 -0.26 6.26 -1.75
N PHE A 173 -0.05 5.18 -2.52
CA PHE A 173 0.55 3.94 -2.04
C PHE A 173 1.92 4.20 -1.38
N SER A 174 2.79 4.95 -2.06
CA SER A 174 4.14 5.22 -1.57
C SER A 174 4.13 6.10 -0.32
N MET A 175 3.35 7.19 -0.31
CA MET A 175 3.27 8.09 0.83
C MET A 175 2.63 7.38 2.03
N ARG A 176 1.57 6.60 1.81
CA ARG A 176 0.93 5.81 2.85
C ARG A 176 1.87 4.74 3.42
N GLY A 177 2.67 4.10 2.57
CA GLY A 177 3.73 3.18 2.99
C GLY A 177 4.73 3.84 3.94
N ILE A 178 5.23 5.04 3.60
CA ILE A 178 6.13 5.81 4.48
C ILE A 178 5.43 6.16 5.80
N LEU A 179 4.17 6.60 5.74
CA LEU A 179 3.40 6.99 6.93
C LEU A 179 3.09 5.81 7.86
N ASN A 180 3.00 4.60 7.33
CA ASN A 180 2.74 3.39 8.10
C ASN A 180 4.01 2.72 8.64
N GLN A 181 5.18 3.11 8.14
CA GLN A 181 6.46 2.54 8.55
C GLN A 181 6.99 3.23 9.81
N HIS A 182 7.19 2.46 10.88
CA HIS A 182 7.71 2.98 12.15
C HIS A 182 8.75 2.03 12.78
N PRO A 183 10.04 2.44 12.85
CA PRO A 183 10.64 3.67 12.31
C PRO A 183 10.81 3.63 10.78
N VAL A 184 10.81 4.81 10.12
CA VAL A 184 11.20 4.92 8.71
C VAL A 184 12.72 4.87 8.63
N GLU A 185 13.27 3.72 8.30
CA GLU A 185 14.73 3.53 8.23
C GLU A 185 15.29 3.90 6.87
N ARG A 186 14.50 3.75 5.80
CA ARG A 186 14.94 3.96 4.43
C ARG A 186 13.73 4.18 3.52
N ILE A 187 13.92 5.02 2.50
CA ILE A 187 12.93 5.26 1.44
C ILE A 187 13.54 4.81 0.10
N ASP A 188 12.73 4.17 -0.75
CA ASP A 188 13.19 3.66 -2.04
C ASP A 188 13.70 4.76 -2.98
N ALA A 189 14.78 4.45 -3.71
CA ALA A 189 15.46 5.40 -4.60
C ALA A 189 14.60 5.84 -5.80
N ASN A 190 13.62 5.03 -6.20
CA ASN A 190 12.73 5.30 -7.34
C ASN A 190 11.61 6.30 -7.02
N LEU A 191 11.53 6.83 -5.79
CA LEU A 191 10.43 7.72 -5.39
C LEU A 191 10.29 8.96 -6.28
N ARG A 192 11.39 9.47 -6.85
CA ARG A 192 11.34 10.57 -7.83
C ARG A 192 10.47 10.23 -9.02
N GLU A 193 10.62 9.02 -9.57
CA GLU A 193 9.89 8.57 -10.76
C GLU A 193 8.41 8.42 -10.44
N ILE A 194 8.09 7.94 -9.24
CA ILE A 194 6.72 7.84 -8.75
C ILE A 194 6.10 9.23 -8.60
N LEU A 195 6.74 10.15 -7.88
CA LEU A 195 6.21 11.48 -7.61
C LEU A 195 6.07 12.33 -8.88
N TYR A 196 6.96 12.16 -9.86
CA TYR A 196 6.93 12.91 -11.12
C TYR A 196 6.30 12.14 -12.29
N GLY A 197 5.85 10.90 -12.06
CA GLY A 197 5.07 10.09 -13.00
C GLY A 197 5.86 9.46 -14.16
N ALA A 198 7.16 9.73 -14.29
CA ALA A 198 8.01 9.12 -15.30
C ALA A 198 9.50 9.22 -14.94
N GLU A 199 10.30 8.31 -15.50
CA GLU A 199 11.76 8.38 -15.44
C GLU A 199 12.27 9.69 -16.05
N GLY A 200 13.15 10.39 -15.32
CA GLY A 200 13.75 11.65 -15.76
C GLY A 200 12.82 12.87 -15.73
N ALA A 201 11.56 12.72 -15.32
CA ALA A 201 10.66 13.85 -15.12
C ALA A 201 11.18 14.76 -13.99
N THR A 202 10.90 16.07 -14.10
CA THR A 202 11.35 17.10 -13.14
C THR A 202 10.20 17.79 -12.43
N ARG A 203 8.96 17.41 -12.75
CA ARG A 203 7.72 17.96 -12.21
C ARG A 203 6.61 16.92 -12.27
N PRO A 204 5.61 16.99 -11.38
CA PRO A 204 4.45 16.11 -11.44
C PRO A 204 3.65 16.29 -12.74
N PRO A 205 2.86 15.26 -13.14
CA PRO A 205 2.04 15.30 -14.35
C PRO A 205 0.88 16.30 -14.25
N LEU A 206 0.52 16.73 -13.04
CA LEU A 206 -0.47 17.78 -12.78
C LEU A 206 0.11 18.92 -11.93
N PRO A 207 -0.38 20.16 -12.08
CA PRO A 207 0.05 21.28 -11.23
C PRO A 207 -0.32 21.02 -9.77
N VAL A 208 0.64 21.18 -8.86
CA VAL A 208 0.44 21.07 -7.42
C VAL A 208 0.75 22.39 -6.73
N PRO A 209 0.15 22.69 -5.55
CA PRO A 209 0.53 23.84 -4.74
C PRO A 209 2.02 23.83 -4.36
N ASP A 210 2.61 25.01 -4.17
CA ASP A 210 4.04 25.14 -3.82
C ASP A 210 4.42 24.31 -2.57
N ALA A 211 3.56 24.31 -1.54
CA ALA A 211 3.78 23.51 -0.33
C ALA A 211 3.85 22.00 -0.61
N VAL A 212 3.09 21.51 -1.60
CA VAL A 212 3.11 20.11 -2.02
C VAL A 212 4.34 19.83 -2.87
N ALA A 213 4.71 20.74 -3.77
CA ALA A 213 5.94 20.62 -4.56
C ALA A 213 7.18 20.58 -3.67
N ASP A 214 7.25 21.46 -2.65
CA ASP A 214 8.33 21.49 -1.66
C ASP A 214 8.38 20.19 -0.85
N ALA A 215 7.21 19.67 -0.46
CA ALA A 215 7.14 18.38 0.23
C ALA A 215 7.60 17.21 -0.65
N MET A 216 7.17 17.16 -1.92
CA MET A 216 7.65 16.15 -2.88
C MET A 216 9.17 16.21 -3.03
N ALA A 217 9.75 17.41 -3.19
CA ALA A 217 11.19 17.59 -3.24
C ALA A 217 11.88 17.10 -1.96
N GLY A 218 11.31 17.42 -0.79
CA GLY A 218 11.81 16.97 0.51
C GLY A 218 11.87 15.44 0.64
N VAL A 219 10.81 14.71 0.27
CA VAL A 219 10.87 13.23 0.32
C VAL A 219 11.86 12.67 -0.70
N ILE A 220 11.99 13.28 -1.88
CA ILE A 220 12.98 12.87 -2.90
C ILE A 220 14.42 13.06 -2.41
N GLU A 221 14.72 14.14 -1.70
CA GLU A 221 16.05 14.37 -1.14
C GLU A 221 16.42 13.34 -0.06
N LEU A 222 15.41 12.81 0.63
CA LEU A 222 15.58 11.78 1.65
C LEU A 222 15.65 10.36 1.04
N SER A 223 15.35 10.17 -0.25
CA SER A 223 15.26 8.84 -0.84
C SER A 223 16.62 8.20 -1.18
N GLY A 224 16.67 6.86 -1.19
CA GLY A 224 17.84 6.08 -1.57
C GLY A 224 18.97 6.00 -0.53
N ARG A 225 18.74 6.50 0.69
CA ARG A 225 19.70 6.49 1.81
C ARG A 225 19.05 6.05 3.11
N ASP A 226 19.88 5.62 4.06
CA ASP A 226 19.43 5.29 5.41
C ASP A 226 19.13 6.59 6.19
N LEU A 227 18.09 6.57 7.01
CA LEU A 227 17.56 7.74 7.70
C LEU A 227 17.82 7.65 9.21
N GLY A 228 18.32 8.74 9.77
CA GLY A 228 18.29 8.95 11.22
C GLY A 228 16.91 9.40 11.71
N GLU A 229 16.72 9.47 13.02
CA GLU A 229 15.44 9.84 13.64
C GLU A 229 14.89 11.20 13.16
N GLU A 230 15.76 12.21 13.01
CA GLU A 230 15.38 13.54 12.51
C GLU A 230 14.94 13.49 11.03
N ASP A 231 15.71 12.81 10.19
CA ASP A 231 15.39 12.64 8.76
C ASP A 231 14.10 11.82 8.57
N ALA A 232 13.86 10.82 9.41
CA ALA A 232 12.63 10.04 9.42
C ALA A 232 11.41 10.91 9.80
N ALA A 233 11.54 11.79 10.80
CA ALA A 233 10.47 12.71 11.18
C ALA A 233 10.17 13.72 10.05
N LEU A 234 11.20 14.21 9.35
CA LEU A 234 11.03 15.07 8.18
C LEU A 234 10.33 14.32 7.03
N ALA A 235 10.75 13.07 6.75
CA ALA A 235 10.11 12.23 5.74
C ALA A 235 8.61 12.05 6.02
N VAL A 236 8.25 11.72 7.27
CA VAL A 236 6.85 11.58 7.69
C VAL A 236 6.08 12.89 7.50
N GLY A 237 6.66 14.02 7.89
CA GLY A 237 6.05 15.34 7.71
C GLY A 237 5.78 15.69 6.25
N HIS A 238 6.76 15.45 5.37
CA HIS A 238 6.62 15.67 3.93
C HIS A 238 5.62 14.69 3.30
N ALA A 239 5.70 13.40 3.63
CA ALA A 239 4.77 12.39 3.13
C ALA A 239 3.32 12.71 3.52
N ALA A 240 3.08 13.21 4.74
CA ALA A 240 1.75 13.62 5.19
C ALA A 240 1.18 14.78 4.36
N ILE A 241 2.01 15.76 3.97
CA ILE A 241 1.57 16.88 3.13
C ILE A 241 1.16 16.36 1.73
N VAL A 242 2.00 15.54 1.10
CA VAL A 242 1.72 14.98 -0.22
C VAL A 242 0.49 14.07 -0.20
N TYR A 243 0.40 13.19 0.80
CA TYR A 243 -0.72 12.27 0.96
C TYR A 243 -2.05 13.01 1.11
N ARG A 244 -2.09 14.02 1.99
CA ARG A 244 -3.30 14.82 2.20
C ARG A 244 -3.75 15.56 0.95
N PHE A 245 -2.83 16.07 0.14
CA PHE A 245 -3.18 16.69 -1.14
C PHE A 245 -3.95 15.72 -2.06
N LEU A 246 -3.58 14.44 -2.06
CA LEU A 246 -4.25 13.43 -2.89
C LEU A 246 -5.61 12.98 -2.33
N ILE A 247 -5.81 13.05 -1.01
CA ILE A 247 -7.02 12.55 -0.35
C ILE A 247 -8.05 13.67 -0.07
N GLU A 248 -7.61 14.86 0.33
CA GLU A 248 -8.48 15.95 0.84
C GLU A 248 -8.74 17.08 -0.18
N ASP A 249 -7.75 17.47 -1.00
CA ASP A 249 -7.82 18.70 -1.82
C ASP A 249 -8.75 18.58 -3.06
N GLU A 250 -9.30 17.40 -3.35
CA GLU A 250 -10.35 17.24 -4.35
C GLU A 250 -11.76 17.51 -3.80
N GLN A 251 -11.94 17.64 -2.48
CA GLN A 251 -13.22 17.99 -1.86
C GLN A 251 -13.47 19.51 -1.78
N GLU A 252 -12.43 20.35 -1.83
CA GLU A 252 -12.54 21.83 -1.72
C GLU A 252 -12.61 22.58 -3.07
N ALA A 253 -12.51 21.90 -4.21
CA ALA A 253 -12.62 22.52 -5.55
C ALA A 253 -14.07 22.83 -5.98
N VAL A 254 -14.92 23.30 -5.06
CA VAL A 254 -16.29 23.78 -5.34
C VAL A 254 -16.43 25.25 -4.94
N PRO A 255 -16.37 26.20 -5.89
CA PRO A 255 -16.96 27.53 -5.73
C PRO A 255 -18.48 27.54 -5.96
#